data_AF-A0AA87QIN5-F1
#
_entry.id   AF-A0AA87QIN5-F1
#
_cell.length_a   1.000
_cell.length_b   1.000
_cell.length_c   1.000
_cell.angle_alpha   90.00
_cell.angle_beta   90.00
_cell.angle_gamma   90.00
#
_symmetry.space_group_name_H-M   'P 1'
#
loop_
_entity.id
_entity.type
_entity.pdbx_description
1 polymer ?
#
loop_
_entity_poly.entity_id
_entity_poly.type
_entity_poly.pdbx_seq_one_letter_code
_entity_poly.pdbx_strand_id
1 'polypeptide(L)'
;MKIIRFSETSDGYSIDSSAYPAYVREVRSLVPTDVLEFMDATWHYEHGDARCPHDARLEQLLIREFDDGDVRANDIEMHLAGAYGNRITLCYSDVQSYAADKTKSEWPAGDGSHGDWLIDEMLVLEDGFLSHEIVFTNSVIKIKHRDLKYKVVR
;
A
#
# COMPACT_ATOMS: atom_id res chain seq x y z
N MET A 1 4.23 -10.97 -0.59
CA MET A 1 4.67 -10.62 0.77
C MET A 1 5.80 -11.52 1.21
N LYS A 2 6.81 -10.96 1.88
CA LYS A 2 8.06 -11.62 2.27
C LYS A 2 8.24 -11.69 3.79
N ILE A 3 7.88 -10.63 4.51
CA ILE A 3 8.02 -10.47 5.95
C ILE A 3 6.68 -10.72 6.63
N ILE A 4 5.61 -10.08 6.15
CA ILE A 4 4.25 -10.28 6.63
C ILE A 4 3.71 -11.59 6.06
N ARG A 5 3.11 -12.39 6.94
CA ARG A 5 2.45 -13.64 6.53
C ARG A 5 0.98 -13.33 6.27
N PHE A 6 0.53 -13.65 5.07
CA PHE A 6 -0.84 -13.47 4.64
C PHE A 6 -1.28 -14.72 3.88
N SER A 7 -2.43 -15.28 4.24
CA SER A 7 -3.04 -16.41 3.55
C SER A 7 -4.56 -16.40 3.70
N GLU A 8 -5.26 -16.77 2.64
CA GLU A 8 -6.69 -17.06 2.70
C GLU A 8 -6.97 -18.34 3.49
N THR A 9 -8.00 -18.32 4.32
CA THR A 9 -8.48 -19.43 5.16
C THR A 9 -9.93 -19.77 4.81
N SER A 10 -10.47 -20.85 5.37
CA SER A 10 -11.88 -21.23 5.14
C SER A 10 -12.91 -20.22 5.66
N ASP A 11 -12.49 -19.32 6.57
CA ASP A 11 -13.31 -18.34 7.27
C ASP A 11 -12.88 -16.88 7.00
N GLY A 12 -11.97 -16.64 6.05
CA GLY A 12 -11.50 -15.31 5.70
C GLY A 12 -10.00 -15.28 5.41
N TYR A 13 -9.26 -14.50 6.19
CA TYR A 13 -7.83 -14.31 6.02
C TYR A 13 -7.07 -14.47 7.33
N SER A 14 -5.91 -15.11 7.27
CA SER A 14 -4.92 -15.12 8.34
C SER A 14 -3.83 -14.11 8.02
N ILE A 15 -3.60 -13.19 8.97
CA ILE A 15 -2.64 -12.09 8.83
C ILE A 15 -1.73 -12.06 10.07
N ASP A 16 -0.42 -12.07 9.84
CA ASP A 16 0.59 -11.92 10.89
C ASP A 16 1.68 -10.94 10.43
N SER A 17 1.60 -9.71 10.96
CA SER A 17 2.55 -8.62 10.71
C SER A 17 3.59 -8.47 11.84
N SER A 18 3.64 -9.38 12.82
CA SER A 18 4.46 -9.24 14.03
C SER A 18 5.98 -9.16 13.76
N ALA A 19 6.44 -9.72 12.63
CA ALA A 19 7.83 -9.63 12.20
C ALA A 19 8.19 -8.28 11.54
N TYR A 20 7.20 -7.53 11.06
CA TYR A 20 7.43 -6.32 10.26
C TYR A 20 8.16 -5.21 11.02
N PRO A 21 7.85 -4.89 12.29
CA PRO A 21 8.60 -3.86 13.04
C PRO A 21 10.09 -4.18 13.20
N ALA A 22 10.47 -5.46 13.24
CA ALA A 22 11.88 -5.85 13.29
C ALA A 22 12.59 -5.56 11.96
N TYR A 23 11.91 -5.84 10.85
CA TYR A 23 12.38 -5.49 9.52
C TYR A 23 12.53 -3.98 9.34
N VAL A 24 11.53 -3.18 9.73
CA VAL A 24 11.60 -1.70 9.63
C VAL A 24 12.82 -1.15 10.38
N ARG A 25 13.13 -1.69 11.57
CA ARG A 25 14.32 -1.31 12.34
C ARG A 25 15.63 -1.63 11.61
N GLU A 26 15.69 -2.74 10.88
CA GLU A 26 16.87 -3.14 10.11
C GLU A 26 17.14 -2.18 8.94
N VAL A 27 16.08 -1.78 8.22
CA VAL A 27 16.22 -0.99 7.00
C VAL A 27 16.10 0.52 7.21
N ARG A 28 15.82 0.99 8.43
CA ARG A 28 15.52 2.41 8.73
C ARG A 28 16.55 3.43 8.21
N SER A 29 17.82 3.06 8.08
CA SER A 29 18.88 3.96 7.58
C SER A 29 18.93 4.05 6.05
N LEU A 30 18.16 3.23 5.35
CA LEU A 30 18.11 3.14 3.89
C LEU A 30 16.85 3.80 3.31
N VAL A 31 15.93 4.23 4.17
CA VAL A 31 14.58 4.68 3.81
C VAL A 31 14.48 6.20 4.02
N PRO A 32 13.84 6.97 3.10
CA PRO A 32 13.54 8.37 3.31
C PRO A 32 12.71 8.60 4.59
N THR A 33 12.86 9.75 5.24
CA THR A 33 12.21 10.02 6.54
C THR A 33 10.68 9.92 6.46
N ASP A 34 10.06 10.50 5.44
CA ASP A 34 8.60 10.50 5.27
C ASP A 34 8.06 9.07 5.06
N VAL A 35 8.80 8.25 4.31
CA VAL A 35 8.46 6.83 4.10
C VAL A 35 8.62 6.05 5.40
N LEU A 36 9.70 6.29 6.14
CA LEU A 36 9.93 5.61 7.41
C LEU A 36 8.82 5.90 8.42
N GLU A 37 8.28 7.13 8.43
CA GLU A 37 7.13 7.49 9.27
C GLU A 37 5.90 6.63 8.97
N PHE A 38 5.65 6.35 7.69
CA PHE A 38 4.58 5.46 7.26
C PHE A 38 4.87 4.00 7.66
N MET A 39 6.09 3.49 7.42
CA MET A 39 6.46 2.11 7.72
C MET A 39 6.49 1.80 9.23
N ASP A 40 6.90 2.76 10.06
CA ASP A 40 7.05 2.62 11.53
C ASP A 40 5.79 3.08 12.30
N ALA A 41 4.73 3.47 11.59
CA ALA A 41 3.50 3.94 12.19
C ALA A 41 2.82 2.87 13.06
N THR A 42 2.75 3.10 14.37
CA THR A 42 2.09 2.21 15.33
C THR A 42 0.60 1.99 15.06
N TRP A 43 -0.05 2.92 14.35
CA TRP A 43 -1.46 2.84 13.97
C TRP A 43 -1.71 2.03 12.70
N HIS A 44 -0.67 1.75 11.91
CA HIS A 44 -0.83 1.22 10.55
C HIS A 44 -1.44 -0.18 10.52
N TYR A 45 -1.11 -1.03 11.48
CA TYR A 45 -1.70 -2.37 11.61
C TYR A 45 -2.63 -2.50 12.81
N GLU A 46 -3.01 -1.38 13.45
CA GLU A 46 -3.94 -1.41 14.59
C GLU A 46 -5.37 -1.08 14.17
N HIS A 47 -6.21 -2.10 14.05
CA HIS A 47 -7.56 -1.98 13.46
C HIS A 47 -8.50 -1.07 14.27
N GLY A 48 -8.19 -0.84 15.56
CA GLY A 48 -8.92 0.10 16.40
C GLY A 48 -8.55 1.57 16.20
N ASP A 49 -7.46 1.87 15.49
CA ASP A 49 -7.05 3.24 15.18
C ASP A 49 -7.73 3.72 13.89
N ALA A 50 -8.36 4.90 13.93
CA ALA A 50 -9.08 5.46 12.80
C ALA A 50 -8.18 5.78 11.58
N ARG A 51 -6.86 5.80 11.74
CA ARG A 51 -5.89 6.00 10.65
C ARG A 51 -5.51 4.72 9.94
N CYS A 52 -5.79 3.56 10.52
CA CYS A 52 -5.46 2.27 9.94
C CYS A 52 -6.10 2.14 8.53
N PRO A 53 -5.33 1.70 7.51
CA PRO A 53 -5.85 1.48 6.18
C PRO A 53 -6.68 0.19 6.06
N HIS A 54 -6.71 -0.68 7.08
CA HIS A 54 -7.56 -1.87 7.05
C HIS A 54 -9.02 -1.48 6.76
N ASP A 55 -9.66 -2.24 5.86
CA ASP A 55 -11.00 -1.96 5.32
C ASP A 55 -11.14 -0.64 4.54
N ALA A 56 -10.04 0.02 4.19
CA ALA A 56 -10.09 1.15 3.27
C ALA A 56 -10.40 0.69 1.86
N ARG A 57 -11.21 1.49 1.14
CA ARG A 57 -11.63 1.19 -0.23
C ARG A 57 -10.98 2.15 -1.20
N LEU A 58 -10.41 1.62 -2.27
CA LEU A 58 -9.82 2.41 -3.33
C LEU A 58 -10.91 3.23 -4.04
N GLU A 59 -10.78 4.56 -4.03
CA GLU A 59 -11.65 5.48 -4.78
C GLU A 59 -11.02 5.88 -6.12
N GLN A 60 -9.70 6.08 -6.15
CA GLN A 60 -9.00 6.53 -7.34
C GLN A 60 -7.55 6.07 -7.35
N LEU A 61 -7.07 5.63 -8.52
CA LEU A 61 -5.67 5.36 -8.81
C LEU A 61 -5.29 6.16 -10.05
N LEU A 62 -4.41 7.15 -9.91
CA LEU A 62 -3.96 8.00 -11.01
C LEU A 62 -2.51 7.68 -11.32
N ILE A 63 -2.23 7.44 -12.59
CA ILE A 63 -0.86 7.35 -13.12
C ILE A 63 -0.62 8.61 -13.92
N ARG A 64 0.44 9.35 -13.59
CA ARG A 64 0.78 10.61 -14.25
C ARG A 64 2.16 10.47 -14.88
N GLU A 65 2.19 10.55 -16.21
CA GLU A 65 3.44 10.68 -16.94
C GLU A 65 3.72 12.15 -17.23
N PHE A 66 4.97 12.57 -17.09
CA PHE A 66 5.41 13.93 -17.36
C PHE A 66 6.85 13.95 -17.86
N ASP A 67 7.24 15.07 -18.47
CA ASP A 67 8.63 15.30 -18.88
C ASP A 67 9.44 15.81 -17.68
N ASP A 68 10.60 15.19 -17.44
CA ASP A 68 11.58 15.60 -16.44
C ASP A 68 12.95 15.78 -17.13
N GLY A 69 13.17 17.01 -17.63
CA GLY A 69 14.31 17.31 -18.49
C GLY A 69 14.25 16.54 -19.81
N ASP A 70 15.26 15.69 -20.06
CA ASP A 70 15.38 14.90 -21.29
C ASP A 70 14.74 13.50 -21.19
N VAL A 71 14.18 13.14 -20.04
CA VAL A 71 13.52 11.84 -19.81
C VAL A 71 12.04 12.02 -19.46
N ARG A 72 11.26 10.93 -19.59
CA ARG A 72 9.89 10.88 -19.11
C ARG A 72 9.86 10.17 -17.75
N ALA A 73 9.12 10.74 -16.81
CA ALA A 73 8.95 10.22 -15.47
C ALA A 73 7.49 9.82 -15.21
N ASN A 74 7.28 9.06 -14.13
CA ASN A 74 5.97 8.56 -13.74
C ASN A 74 5.77 8.73 -12.23
N ASP A 75 4.63 9.28 -11.85
CA ASP A 75 4.15 9.35 -10.48
C ASP A 75 2.79 8.66 -10.37
N ILE A 76 2.51 8.06 -9.20
CA ILE A 76 1.21 7.44 -8.91
C ILE A 76 0.59 8.10 -7.68
N GLU A 77 -0.70 8.37 -7.76
CA GLU A 77 -1.50 8.84 -6.62
C GLU A 77 -2.67 7.88 -6.37
N MET A 78 -2.83 7.46 -5.13
CA MET A 78 -3.89 6.59 -4.66
C MET A 78 -4.75 7.33 -3.63
N HIS A 79 -6.06 7.37 -3.87
CA HIS A 79 -7.04 7.92 -2.92
C HIS A 79 -7.95 6.82 -2.41
N LEU A 80 -8.12 6.76 -1.09
CA LEU A 80 -8.93 5.75 -0.44
C LEU A 80 -9.90 6.37 0.57
N ALA A 81 -11.09 5.77 0.64
CA ALA A 81 -12.03 5.98 1.72
C ALA A 81 -11.71 5.00 2.85
N GLY A 82 -11.22 5.51 3.98
CA GLY A 82 -10.93 4.73 5.18
C GLY A 82 -12.19 4.26 5.90
N ALA A 83 -12.06 3.17 6.65
CA ALA A 83 -13.18 2.51 7.34
C ALA A 83 -13.90 3.38 8.37
N TYR A 84 -13.19 4.35 8.95
CA TYR A 84 -13.71 5.26 9.98
C TYR A 84 -14.18 6.61 9.42
N GLY A 85 -14.40 6.70 8.10
CA GLY A 85 -14.85 7.91 7.41
C GLY A 85 -13.73 8.91 7.10
N ASN A 86 -12.47 8.55 7.38
CA ASN A 86 -11.28 9.27 6.98
C ASN A 86 -10.98 9.10 5.47
N ARG A 87 -10.16 9.98 4.94
CA ARG A 87 -9.57 9.88 3.59
C ARG A 87 -8.08 9.63 3.71
N ILE A 88 -7.60 8.66 2.96
CA ILE A 88 -6.18 8.29 2.87
C ILE A 88 -5.69 8.68 1.48
N THR A 89 -4.52 9.30 1.40
CA THR A 89 -3.87 9.61 0.12
C THR A 89 -2.42 9.15 0.18
N LEU A 90 -2.00 8.42 -0.84
CA LEU A 90 -0.64 7.92 -1.03
C LEU A 90 -0.11 8.48 -2.35
N CYS A 91 1.01 9.20 -2.30
CA CYS A 91 1.66 9.78 -3.47
C CYS A 91 3.05 9.16 -3.63
N TYR A 92 3.20 8.35 -4.66
CA TYR A 92 4.44 7.69 -5.03
C TYR A 92 5.17 8.52 -6.09
N SER A 93 6.45 8.79 -5.86
CA SER A 93 7.29 9.55 -6.79
C SER A 93 8.45 8.72 -7.33
N ASP A 94 8.86 9.05 -8.56
CA ASP A 94 9.87 8.31 -9.32
C ASP A 94 9.52 6.82 -9.38
N VAL A 95 8.32 6.54 -9.92
CA VAL A 95 7.77 5.20 -10.10
C VAL A 95 8.45 4.53 -11.28
N GLN A 96 9.08 3.38 -11.02
CA GLN A 96 9.84 2.62 -12.01
C GLN A 96 9.03 1.49 -12.63
N SER A 97 8.14 0.88 -11.84
CA SER A 97 7.20 -0.14 -12.33
C SER A 97 6.01 -0.24 -11.40
N TYR A 98 4.88 -0.67 -11.95
CA TYR A 98 3.70 -1.01 -11.17
C TYR A 98 2.91 -2.13 -11.85
N ALA A 99 2.13 -2.86 -11.05
CA ALA A 99 1.19 -3.86 -11.52
C ALA A 99 -0.09 -3.77 -10.68
N ALA A 100 -1.23 -4.00 -11.32
CA ALA A 100 -2.53 -4.11 -10.67
C ALA A 100 -3.20 -5.40 -11.16
N ASP A 101 -3.08 -6.45 -10.37
CA ASP A 101 -3.66 -7.75 -10.65
C ASP A 101 -5.03 -7.82 -10.02
N LYS A 102 -6.09 -7.85 -10.83
CA LYS A 102 -7.46 -7.83 -10.37
C LYS A 102 -8.16 -9.16 -10.62
N THR A 103 -8.80 -9.70 -9.59
CA THR A 103 -9.71 -10.85 -9.69
C THR A 103 -11.16 -10.38 -9.69
N LYS A 104 -12.04 -11.22 -10.24
CA LYS A 104 -13.48 -11.00 -10.19
C LYS A 104 -13.96 -11.35 -8.78
N SER A 105 -14.81 -10.52 -8.20
CA SER A 105 -15.49 -10.87 -6.95
C SER A 105 -16.50 -12.00 -7.21
N GLU A 106 -16.43 -13.04 -6.39
CA GLU A 106 -17.43 -14.12 -6.36
C GLU A 106 -18.71 -13.66 -5.63
N TRP A 107 -18.56 -12.77 -4.64
CA TRP A 107 -19.67 -12.22 -3.87
C TRP A 107 -19.35 -10.84 -3.27
N PRO A 108 -20.26 -9.85 -3.33
CA PRO A 108 -21.58 -9.92 -3.97
C PRO A 108 -21.46 -9.95 -5.50
N ALA A 109 -22.38 -10.68 -6.13
CA ALA A 109 -22.36 -10.86 -7.57
C ALA A 109 -22.45 -9.52 -8.30
N GLY A 110 -21.49 -9.25 -9.18
CA GLY A 110 -21.41 -8.01 -9.94
C GLY A 110 -20.57 -6.91 -9.28
N ASP A 111 -19.98 -7.16 -8.11
CA ASP A 111 -18.98 -6.25 -7.57
C ASP A 111 -17.70 -6.28 -8.42
N GLY A 112 -17.45 -5.15 -9.08
CA GLY A 112 -16.27 -4.91 -9.90
C GLY A 112 -15.17 -4.14 -9.19
N SER A 113 -15.29 -3.86 -7.88
CA SER A 113 -14.33 -3.10 -7.12
C SER A 113 -13.04 -3.88 -6.82
N HIS A 114 -12.05 -3.21 -6.24
CA HIS A 114 -10.86 -3.83 -5.67
C HIS A 114 -11.17 -4.58 -4.36
N GLY A 115 -12.33 -4.32 -3.75
CA GLY A 115 -12.65 -4.73 -2.39
C GLY A 115 -11.96 -3.85 -1.34
N ASP A 116 -11.82 -4.43 -0.16
CA ASP A 116 -11.28 -3.78 1.03
C ASP A 116 -9.77 -4.02 1.11
N TRP A 117 -9.01 -3.02 1.55
CA TRP A 117 -7.59 -3.16 1.86
C TRP A 117 -7.43 -4.11 3.04
N LEU A 118 -6.80 -5.26 2.81
CA LEU A 118 -6.60 -6.29 3.81
C LEU A 118 -5.27 -6.09 4.54
N ILE A 119 -4.21 -5.90 3.76
CA ILE A 119 -2.85 -5.78 4.29
C ILE A 119 -1.94 -5.20 3.22
N ASP A 120 -0.82 -4.61 3.64
CA ASP A 120 0.24 -4.17 2.75
C ASP A 120 1.62 -4.44 3.35
N GLU A 121 2.63 -4.42 2.49
CA GLU A 121 4.02 -4.57 2.88
C GLU A 121 4.90 -3.63 2.04
N MET A 122 5.72 -2.85 2.73
CA MET A 122 6.78 -2.05 2.09
C MET A 122 8.14 -2.65 2.33
N LEU A 123 8.95 -2.81 1.28
CA LEU A 123 10.31 -3.35 1.34
C LEU A 123 11.31 -2.46 0.61
N VAL A 124 12.53 -2.38 1.13
CA VAL A 124 13.72 -1.86 0.43
C VAL A 124 14.25 -2.92 -0.52
N LEU A 125 14.48 -2.53 -1.77
CA LEU A 125 15.04 -3.36 -2.84
C LEU A 125 16.55 -3.16 -2.96
N GLU A 126 17.23 -4.10 -3.62
CA GLU A 126 18.70 -4.08 -3.77
C GLU A 126 19.23 -2.88 -4.57
N ASP A 127 18.40 -2.29 -5.44
CA ASP A 127 18.74 -1.11 -6.23
C ASP A 127 18.39 0.22 -5.54
N GLY A 128 18.03 0.18 -4.26
CA GLY A 128 17.72 1.35 -3.44
C GLY A 128 16.33 1.93 -3.67
N PHE A 129 15.49 1.28 -4.48
CA PHE A 129 14.06 1.60 -4.56
C PHE A 129 13.27 0.90 -3.47
N LEU A 130 12.01 1.32 -3.31
CA LEU A 130 11.04 0.69 -2.43
C LEU A 130 10.03 -0.09 -3.27
N SER A 131 9.57 -1.22 -2.76
CA SER A 131 8.37 -1.89 -3.25
C SER A 131 7.26 -1.78 -2.23
N HIS A 132 6.09 -1.29 -2.63
CA HIS A 132 4.86 -1.35 -1.86
C HIS A 132 3.91 -2.36 -2.50
N GLU A 133 3.63 -3.46 -1.80
CA GLU A 133 2.64 -4.46 -2.19
C GLU A 133 1.40 -4.30 -1.31
N ILE A 134 0.27 -3.93 -1.89
CA ILE A 134 -1.01 -3.75 -1.21
C ILE A 134 -1.95 -4.85 -1.68
N VAL A 135 -2.51 -5.60 -0.73
CA VAL A 135 -3.48 -6.65 -0.97
C VAL A 135 -4.86 -6.14 -0.59
N PHE A 136 -5.75 -6.10 -1.57
CA PHE A 136 -7.18 -5.92 -1.38
C PHE A 136 -7.90 -7.27 -1.50
N THR A 137 -9.17 -7.34 -1.10
CA THR A 137 -10.01 -8.55 -1.25
C THR A 137 -9.97 -9.14 -2.66
N ASN A 138 -10.04 -8.30 -3.69
CA ASN A 138 -10.18 -8.71 -5.09
C ASN A 138 -9.03 -8.22 -5.99
N SER A 139 -7.92 -7.77 -5.41
CA SER A 139 -6.77 -7.34 -6.21
C SER A 139 -5.48 -7.25 -5.40
N VAL A 140 -4.36 -7.28 -6.11
CA VAL A 140 -3.05 -6.91 -5.57
C VAL A 140 -2.48 -5.78 -6.40
N ILE A 141 -2.07 -4.69 -5.74
CA ILE A 141 -1.38 -3.57 -6.38
C ILE A 141 0.05 -3.55 -5.89
N LYS A 142 1.01 -3.56 -6.81
CA LYS A 142 2.44 -3.49 -6.52
C LYS A 142 3.03 -2.26 -7.19
N ILE A 143 3.77 -1.46 -6.43
CA ILE A 143 4.40 -0.24 -6.94
C ILE A 143 5.86 -0.25 -6.52
N LYS A 144 6.77 -0.07 -7.48
CA LYS A 144 8.19 0.19 -7.25
C LYS A 144 8.46 1.68 -7.43
N HIS A 145 8.92 2.35 -6.37
CA HIS A 145 9.03 3.80 -6.31
C HIS A 145 10.23 4.24 -5.46
N ARG A 146 10.67 5.50 -5.60
CA ARG A 146 11.78 6.03 -4.79
C ARG A 146 11.31 6.61 -3.47
N ASP A 147 10.15 7.26 -3.48
CA ASP A 147 9.61 7.98 -2.32
C ASP A 147 8.10 7.80 -2.22
N LEU A 148 7.57 7.95 -1.01
CA LEU A 148 6.14 7.93 -0.72
C LEU A 148 5.82 9.05 0.27
N LYS A 149 4.80 9.84 -0.08
CA LYS A 149 4.13 10.74 0.85
C LYS A 149 2.76 10.21 1.18
N TYR A 150 2.39 10.25 2.44
CA TYR A 150 1.09 9.78 2.90
C TYR A 150 0.35 10.88 3.65
N LYS A 151 -0.99 10.83 3.61
CA LYS A 151 -1.85 11.72 4.39
C LYS A 151 -3.12 11.01 4.81
N VAL A 152 -3.50 11.18 6.07
CA VAL A 152 -4.81 10.76 6.60
C VAL A 152 -5.56 11.99 7.08
N VAL A 153 -6.76 12.23 6.54
CA VAL A 153 -7.60 13.40 6.88
C VAL A 153 -8.98 12.90 7.32
N ARG A 154 -9.54 13.53 8.35
CA ARG A 154 -10.89 13.22 8.85
C ARG A 154 -11.95 14.07 8.19
#